data_AF-A0A7C7FPM7-F1
#
_entry.id   AF-A0A7C7FPM7-F1
#
_cell.length_a   1.000
_cell.length_b   1.000
_cell.length_c   1.000
_cell.angle_alpha   90.00
_cell.angle_beta   90.00
_cell.angle_gamma   90.00
#
_symmetry.space_group_name_H-M   'P 1'
#
loop_
_entity.id
_entity.type
_entity.pdbx_description
1 polymer ?
#
loop_
_entity_poly.entity_id
_entity_poly.type
_entity_poly.pdbx_seq_one_letter_code
_entity_poly.pdbx_strand_id
1 'polypeptide(L)'
;MVRSIIEIAEFRRDTSFYGTIDLLLTIKSFNLQAIRKRYIASLSNLSGRTGSVERREVSLGGMVRIRIDRGKLTVEEKLCTLKEPRGIDLKHGQLAISSENKVYLIGDTEVQSIENDWFSYIHTVKYHAGNPNKLLVSSSGFDAIFEYDLLDKSPCFEWFAWEHGFNKGVDPELGEELYLTRKAAEAIQYRESGLNHLFIQDPLKDVLPTAKRAAFINSVDYDVRNQDSIIATFFHLGAANRIEIPTGKPTPIIEDLQKPHGACNYKDGYMVTSTGAGSVVLSDAASEVEYSLRGLPCKPDELNDREWVQNAITFGNIILAIDSNRTAFVIFDIEKRIYDIVPYNTEWAVQDAVVGSVSANQIEGLKEISE
;
A
#
# COMPACT_ATOMS: atom_id res chain seq x y z
N MET A 1 -24.13 6.02 -4.43
CA MET A 1 -24.71 4.94 -3.60
C MET A 1 -24.68 5.42 -2.15
N VAL A 2 -25.68 5.15 -1.30
CA VAL A 2 -25.58 5.54 0.13
C VAL A 2 -24.74 4.50 0.85
N ARG A 3 -23.57 4.90 1.36
CA ARG A 3 -22.68 4.03 2.14
C ARG A 3 -23.21 3.90 3.56
N SER A 4 -23.52 2.68 4.00
CA SER A 4 -23.87 2.43 5.40
C SER A 4 -22.60 2.28 6.23
N ILE A 5 -22.59 2.84 7.45
CA ILE A 5 -21.46 2.74 8.37
C ILE A 5 -21.81 1.76 9.50
N ILE A 6 -20.91 0.84 9.79
CA ILE A 6 -20.98 -0.12 10.89
C ILE A 6 -19.77 0.09 11.79
N GLU A 7 -20.01 0.36 13.07
CA GLU A 7 -18.95 0.55 14.06
C GLU A 7 -18.46 -0.81 14.59
N ILE A 8 -17.18 -1.14 14.35
CA ILE A 8 -16.57 -2.38 14.89
C ILE A 8 -16.53 -2.36 16.42
N ALA A 9 -16.51 -1.18 17.04
CA ALA A 9 -16.60 -1.04 18.50
C ALA A 9 -17.90 -1.63 19.10
N GLU A 10 -18.95 -1.81 18.31
CA GLU A 10 -20.21 -2.46 18.73
C GLU A 10 -20.18 -3.99 18.61
N PHE A 11 -19.13 -4.55 18.00
CA PHE A 11 -18.98 -6.00 17.90
C PHE A 11 -18.57 -6.57 19.26
N ARG A 12 -18.78 -7.87 19.47
CA ARG A 12 -18.32 -8.51 20.70
C ARG A 12 -16.82 -8.81 20.59
N ARG A 13 -16.02 -8.33 21.54
CA ARG A 13 -14.61 -8.70 21.61
C ARG A 13 -14.46 -10.17 22.02
N ASP A 14 -13.74 -10.95 21.23
CA ASP A 14 -13.50 -12.38 21.44
C ASP A 14 -12.19 -12.77 20.75
N THR A 15 -11.27 -13.48 21.40
CA THR A 15 -9.98 -13.86 20.80
C THR A 15 -9.96 -15.29 20.27
N SER A 16 -11.06 -16.03 20.46
CA SER A 16 -11.14 -17.48 20.19
C SER A 16 -11.70 -17.84 18.80
N PHE A 17 -12.14 -16.86 18.03
CA PHE A 17 -12.86 -17.09 16.77
C PHE A 17 -11.98 -17.33 15.56
N TYR A 18 -10.68 -17.11 15.70
CA TYR A 18 -9.67 -17.44 14.71
C TYR A 18 -8.64 -18.38 15.34
N GLY A 19 -8.10 -19.27 14.52
CA GLY A 19 -7.03 -20.18 14.92
C GLY A 19 -5.67 -19.46 14.95
N THR A 20 -4.62 -20.19 14.61
CA THR A 20 -3.30 -19.59 14.41
C THR A 20 -3.23 -18.90 13.05
N ILE A 21 -2.65 -17.70 13.01
CA ILE A 21 -2.39 -16.95 11.78
C ILE A 21 -0.89 -16.69 11.68
N ASP A 22 -0.26 -17.26 10.66
CA ASP A 22 1.13 -16.97 10.30
C ASP A 22 1.16 -15.83 9.28
N LEU A 23 1.91 -14.78 9.57
CA LEU A 23 2.03 -13.59 8.74
C LEU A 23 3.49 -13.26 8.45
N LEU A 24 3.72 -12.79 7.24
CA LEU A 24 4.92 -12.06 6.86
C LEU A 24 4.55 -10.59 6.72
N LEU A 25 5.34 -9.70 7.31
CA LEU A 25 5.09 -8.27 7.35
C LEU A 25 6.24 -7.51 6.69
N THR A 26 5.91 -6.45 5.95
CA THR A 26 6.88 -5.41 5.62
C THR A 26 6.82 -4.31 6.65
N ILE A 27 7.98 -3.95 7.19
CA ILE A 27 8.14 -2.85 8.12
C ILE A 27 8.89 -1.75 7.38
N LYS A 28 8.22 -0.66 6.97
CA LYS A 28 8.88 0.41 6.20
C LYS A 28 9.96 1.12 7.01
N SER A 29 9.85 1.07 8.34
CA SER A 29 10.83 1.62 9.26
C SER A 29 10.68 0.99 10.63
N PHE A 30 11.81 0.63 11.25
CA PHE A 30 11.87 0.21 12.65
C PHE A 30 11.94 1.40 13.64
N ASN A 31 11.60 2.61 13.20
CA ASN A 31 11.55 3.81 14.04
C ASN A 31 10.24 4.58 13.80
N LEU A 32 9.13 3.99 14.23
CA LEU A 32 7.80 4.59 14.11
C LEU A 32 7.70 5.94 14.83
N GLN A 33 8.38 6.13 15.96
CA GLN A 33 8.31 7.39 16.72
C GLN A 33 8.85 8.57 15.91
N ALA A 34 9.94 8.38 15.16
CA ALA A 34 10.46 9.42 14.27
C ALA A 34 9.48 9.75 13.13
N ILE A 35 8.76 8.75 12.61
CA ILE A 35 7.69 8.95 11.62
C ILE A 35 6.55 9.77 12.22
N ARG A 36 6.07 9.41 13.42
CA ARG A 36 4.99 10.12 14.13
C ARG A 36 5.35 11.58 14.41
N LYS A 37 6.57 11.83 14.90
CA LYS A 37 7.06 13.19 15.15
C LYS A 37 7.02 14.05 13.88
N ARG A 38 7.46 13.51 12.75
CA ARG A 38 7.40 14.20 11.44
C ARG A 38 5.97 14.41 10.96
N TYR A 39 5.12 13.39 11.10
CA TYR A 39 3.71 13.50 10.73
C TYR A 39 3.02 14.63 11.50
N ILE A 40 3.20 14.68 12.83
CA ILE A 40 2.65 15.75 13.67
C ILE A 40 3.20 17.12 13.24
N ALA A 41 4.49 17.23 12.96
CA ALA A 41 5.10 18.48 12.48
C ALA A 41 4.56 18.91 11.10
N SER A 42 4.22 17.96 10.21
CA SER A 42 3.70 18.28 8.88
C SER A 42 2.27 18.84 8.89
N LEU A 43 1.54 18.68 9.99
CA LEU A 43 0.17 19.18 10.11
C LEU A 43 0.08 20.71 10.17
N SER A 44 1.20 21.41 10.40
CA SER A 44 1.24 22.87 10.33
C SER A 44 1.55 23.42 8.92
N ASN A 45 1.63 22.56 7.89
CA ASN A 45 1.90 23.01 6.52
C ASN A 45 0.66 23.66 5.88
N LEU A 46 0.88 24.80 5.21
CA LEU A 46 -0.15 25.65 4.60
C LEU A 46 -0.93 24.96 3.46
N SER A 47 -0.35 23.95 2.79
CA SER A 47 -0.92 23.34 1.59
C SER A 47 -2.07 22.35 1.85
N GLY A 48 -2.29 21.93 3.10
CA GLY A 48 -3.28 20.90 3.46
C GLY A 48 -3.03 19.49 2.88
N ARG A 49 -2.06 19.34 1.98
CA ARG A 49 -1.64 18.06 1.37
C ARG A 49 -0.82 17.24 2.35
N THR A 50 -1.15 15.95 2.46
CA THR A 50 -0.42 15.00 3.32
C THR A 50 0.74 14.37 2.56
N GLY A 51 1.94 14.42 3.13
CA GLY A 51 3.15 13.85 2.53
C GLY A 51 4.36 14.75 2.74
N SER A 52 5.56 14.26 2.42
CA SER A 52 6.76 15.10 2.47
C SER A 52 6.81 16.08 1.29
N VAL A 53 7.27 17.30 1.57
CA VAL A 53 7.51 18.35 0.58
C VAL A 53 8.89 18.24 -0.07
N GLU A 54 9.84 17.63 0.63
CA GLU A 54 11.19 17.31 0.17
C GLU A 54 11.43 15.79 0.12
N ARG A 55 12.47 15.37 -0.61
CA ARG A 55 12.99 14.01 -0.52
C ARG A 55 13.70 13.87 0.83
N ARG A 56 13.37 12.82 1.58
CA ARG A 56 14.03 12.51 2.84
C ARG A 56 15.03 11.38 2.68
N GLU A 57 15.93 11.29 3.64
CA GLU A 57 16.80 10.13 3.80
C GLU A 57 15.95 8.85 3.98
N VAL A 58 16.43 7.80 3.34
CA VAL A 58 15.79 6.50 3.26
C VAL A 58 16.00 5.78 4.59
N SER A 59 14.92 5.40 5.26
CA SER A 59 15.01 4.71 6.55
C SER A 59 15.22 3.21 6.39
N LEU A 60 15.95 2.60 7.33
CA LEU A 60 16.01 1.14 7.41
C LEU A 60 14.69 0.58 7.97
N GLY A 61 14.17 -0.39 7.24
CA GLY A 61 13.05 -1.24 7.60
C GLY A 61 13.43 -2.70 7.40
N GLY A 62 12.46 -3.57 7.18
CA GLY A 62 12.76 -4.98 6.95
C GLY A 62 11.52 -5.86 6.78
N MET A 63 11.76 -7.16 6.75
CA MET A 63 10.69 -8.15 6.79
C MET A 63 10.68 -8.86 8.14
N VAL A 64 9.48 -9.08 8.67
CA VAL A 64 9.27 -9.77 9.95
C VAL A 64 8.29 -10.91 9.74
N ARG A 65 8.58 -12.06 10.35
CA ARG A 65 7.62 -13.15 10.53
C ARG A 65 6.96 -13.01 11.90
N ILE A 66 5.63 -13.06 11.92
CA ILE A 66 4.87 -13.15 13.17
C ILE A 66 3.89 -14.32 13.16
N ARG A 67 3.53 -14.77 14.35
CA ARG A 67 2.44 -15.74 14.56
C ARG A 67 1.46 -15.20 15.58
N ILE A 68 0.19 -15.05 15.18
CA ILE A 68 -0.90 -14.71 16.07
C ILE A 68 -1.59 -16.00 16.52
N ASP A 69 -1.75 -16.19 17.82
CA ASP A 69 -2.54 -17.28 18.41
C ASP A 69 -3.37 -16.75 19.59
N ARG A 70 -4.69 -16.96 19.55
CA ARG A 70 -5.66 -16.57 20.61
C ARG A 70 -5.46 -15.16 21.16
N GLY A 71 -5.30 -14.18 20.27
CA GLY A 71 -5.15 -12.76 20.64
C GLY A 71 -3.75 -12.33 21.06
N LYS A 72 -2.73 -13.17 20.84
CA LYS A 72 -1.34 -12.85 21.22
C LYS A 72 -0.36 -13.16 20.09
N LEU A 73 0.71 -12.37 20.03
CA LEU A 73 1.89 -12.72 19.26
C LEU A 73 2.65 -13.82 20.01
N THR A 74 2.93 -14.92 19.33
CA THR A 74 3.68 -16.07 19.86
C THR A 74 5.02 -16.29 19.15
N VAL A 75 5.19 -15.68 17.97
CA VAL A 75 6.45 -15.59 17.24
C VAL A 75 6.58 -14.15 16.74
N GLU A 76 7.76 -13.59 16.90
CA GLU A 76 8.17 -12.29 16.38
C GLU A 76 9.65 -12.37 15.96
N GLU A 77 9.92 -12.45 14.67
CA GLU A 77 11.28 -12.65 14.16
C GLU A 77 11.57 -11.74 12.97
N LYS A 78 12.60 -10.91 13.09
CA LYS A 78 13.13 -10.13 11.97
C LYS A 78 13.92 -11.05 11.05
N LEU A 79 13.49 -11.16 9.79
CA LEU A 79 14.10 -12.04 8.80
C LEU A 79 15.17 -11.33 7.97
N CYS A 80 15.00 -10.04 7.66
CA CYS A 80 15.99 -9.22 6.97
C CYS A 80 15.81 -7.73 7.26
N THR A 81 16.82 -6.93 6.90
CA THR A 81 16.79 -5.47 6.92
C THR A 81 16.88 -4.96 5.48
N LEU A 82 16.01 -4.03 5.09
CA LEU A 82 15.97 -3.46 3.73
C LEU A 82 15.70 -1.95 3.80
N LYS A 83 16.06 -1.21 2.75
CA LYS A 83 15.67 0.19 2.58
C LYS A 83 14.18 0.32 2.34
N GLU A 84 13.46 0.78 3.35
CA GLU A 84 12.01 1.05 3.32
C GLU A 84 11.14 0.06 2.53
N PRO A 85 11.18 -1.25 2.86
CA PRO A 85 10.35 -2.22 2.19
C PRO A 85 8.87 -1.92 2.46
N ARG A 86 8.03 -2.13 1.45
CA ARG A 86 6.59 -1.85 1.55
C ARG A 86 5.73 -2.94 0.93
N GLY A 87 6.06 -3.36 -0.28
CA GLY A 87 5.33 -4.41 -0.98
C GLY A 87 5.83 -5.79 -0.57
N ILE A 88 4.89 -6.71 -0.37
CA ILE A 88 5.16 -8.13 -0.17
C ILE A 88 4.03 -8.97 -0.79
N ASP A 89 4.39 -10.09 -1.39
CA ASP A 89 3.42 -11.12 -1.75
C ASP A 89 4.09 -12.50 -1.71
N LEU A 90 3.33 -13.52 -1.37
CA LEU A 90 3.81 -14.90 -1.29
C LEU A 90 2.85 -15.77 -2.09
N LYS A 91 3.33 -16.32 -3.20
CA LYS A 91 2.53 -17.18 -4.06
C LYS A 91 3.39 -18.15 -4.84
N HIS A 92 2.82 -19.31 -5.19
CA HIS A 92 3.51 -20.31 -6.00
C HIS A 92 4.86 -20.79 -5.43
N GLY A 93 5.00 -20.76 -4.09
CA GLY A 93 6.26 -21.09 -3.40
C GLY A 93 7.35 -20.02 -3.53
N GLN A 94 7.03 -18.84 -4.08
CA GLN A 94 7.95 -17.72 -4.24
C GLN A 94 7.49 -16.51 -3.43
N LEU A 95 8.46 -15.84 -2.81
CA LEU A 95 8.27 -14.59 -2.09
C LEU A 95 8.73 -13.43 -2.98
N ALA A 96 7.89 -12.44 -3.17
CA ALA A 96 8.28 -11.14 -3.71
C ALA A 96 8.29 -10.11 -2.57
N ILE A 97 9.35 -9.32 -2.48
CA ILE A 97 9.46 -8.21 -1.53
C ILE A 97 10.11 -7.01 -2.20
N SER A 98 9.58 -5.81 -1.96
CA SER A 98 10.22 -4.58 -2.43
C SER A 98 11.20 -4.01 -1.40
N SER A 99 12.25 -3.38 -1.90
CA SER A 99 13.01 -2.32 -1.24
C SER A 99 12.56 -0.97 -1.83
N GLU A 100 13.25 0.14 -1.55
CA GLU A 100 12.89 1.48 -2.02
C GLU A 100 12.72 1.52 -3.55
N ASN A 101 13.66 0.93 -4.29
CA ASN A 101 13.76 1.02 -5.76
C ASN A 101 14.07 -0.31 -6.45
N LYS A 102 13.89 -1.44 -5.76
CA LYS A 102 14.21 -2.78 -6.28
C LYS A 102 13.18 -3.78 -5.78
N VAL A 103 12.84 -4.77 -6.60
CA VAL A 103 12.06 -5.93 -6.18
C VAL A 103 12.96 -7.15 -6.10
N TYR A 104 12.85 -7.91 -5.02
CA TYR A 104 13.51 -9.20 -4.85
C TYR A 104 12.50 -10.33 -5.02
N LEU A 105 12.89 -11.38 -5.74
CA LEU A 105 12.13 -12.62 -5.91
C LEU A 105 12.93 -13.75 -5.27
N ILE A 106 12.34 -14.41 -4.28
CA ILE A 106 13.04 -15.36 -3.40
C ILE A 106 12.32 -16.70 -3.47
N GLY A 107 12.93 -17.63 -4.20
CA GLY A 107 12.52 -19.03 -4.25
C GLY A 107 13.34 -19.89 -3.29
N ASP A 108 13.11 -21.21 -3.34
CA ASP A 108 13.89 -22.17 -2.55
C ASP A 108 15.31 -22.41 -3.06
N THR A 109 15.58 -22.05 -4.32
CA THR A 109 16.84 -22.36 -5.01
C THR A 109 17.61 -21.13 -5.45
N GLU A 110 16.94 -19.99 -5.58
CA GLU A 110 17.55 -18.77 -6.10
C GLU A 110 16.92 -17.50 -5.52
N VAL A 111 17.76 -16.48 -5.45
CA VAL A 111 17.37 -15.09 -5.22
C VAL A 111 17.61 -14.31 -6.50
N GLN A 112 16.57 -13.64 -6.97
CA GLN A 112 16.61 -12.80 -8.15
C GLN A 112 16.14 -11.39 -7.81
N SER A 113 16.37 -10.44 -8.72
CA SER A 113 15.82 -9.09 -8.58
C SER A 113 15.33 -8.53 -9.92
N ILE A 114 14.42 -7.57 -9.81
CA ILE A 114 13.94 -6.72 -10.89
C ILE A 114 14.29 -5.28 -10.52
N GLU A 115 14.88 -4.57 -11.48
CA GLU A 115 15.26 -3.16 -11.39
C GLU A 115 14.59 -2.39 -12.54
N ASN A 116 14.28 -1.12 -12.29
CA ASN A 116 13.74 -0.20 -13.28
C ASN A 116 14.09 1.22 -12.84
N ASP A 117 14.51 2.08 -13.75
CA ASP A 117 14.86 3.47 -13.44
C ASP A 117 13.67 4.25 -12.86
N TRP A 118 12.45 3.84 -13.18
CA TRP A 118 11.21 4.39 -12.64
C TRP A 118 10.79 3.78 -11.31
N PHE A 119 11.57 2.89 -10.71
CA PHE A 119 11.28 2.39 -9.37
C PHE A 119 11.69 3.40 -8.29
N SER A 120 10.71 3.85 -7.53
CA SER A 120 10.90 4.69 -6.36
C SER A 120 9.72 4.49 -5.43
N TYR A 121 9.99 4.30 -4.14
CA TYR A 121 8.98 4.00 -3.13
C TYR A 121 8.00 2.92 -3.60
N ILE A 122 8.50 1.73 -3.96
CA ILE A 122 7.64 0.63 -4.44
C ILE A 122 6.70 0.19 -3.33
N HIS A 123 5.40 0.47 -3.44
CA HIS A 123 4.43 0.13 -2.38
C HIS A 123 3.82 -1.27 -2.52
N THR A 124 3.80 -1.84 -3.73
CA THR A 124 3.19 -3.14 -3.96
C THR A 124 4.01 -3.96 -4.94
N VAL A 125 4.09 -5.24 -4.64
CA VAL A 125 4.46 -6.32 -5.54
C VAL A 125 3.34 -7.35 -5.42
N LYS A 126 2.81 -7.86 -6.53
CA LYS A 126 1.66 -8.77 -6.51
C LYS A 126 1.78 -9.82 -7.58
N TYR A 127 1.77 -11.09 -7.21
CA TYR A 127 1.75 -12.19 -8.17
C TYR A 127 0.37 -12.34 -8.80
N HIS A 128 0.35 -12.60 -10.10
CA HIS A 128 -0.90 -12.94 -10.78
C HIS A 128 -1.47 -14.25 -10.23
N ALA A 129 -2.78 -14.30 -10.06
CA ALA A 129 -3.44 -15.43 -9.41
C ALA A 129 -3.38 -16.72 -10.23
N GLY A 130 -3.57 -16.62 -11.54
CA GLY A 130 -3.58 -17.76 -12.47
C GLY A 130 -2.35 -17.89 -13.37
N ASN A 131 -1.35 -17.01 -13.23
CA ASN A 131 -0.16 -17.00 -14.09
C ASN A 131 1.09 -16.79 -13.21
N PRO A 132 1.87 -17.84 -12.93
CA PRO A 132 3.02 -17.73 -12.03
C PRO A 132 4.15 -16.87 -12.62
N ASN A 133 4.10 -16.54 -13.92
CA ASN A 133 5.11 -15.76 -14.60
C ASN A 133 4.78 -14.27 -14.67
N LYS A 134 3.75 -13.78 -13.95
CA LYS A 134 3.39 -12.36 -13.96
C LYS A 134 3.46 -11.74 -12.58
N LEU A 135 4.07 -10.56 -12.50
CA LEU A 135 4.19 -9.77 -11.29
C LEU A 135 3.81 -8.32 -11.56
N LEU A 136 2.84 -7.80 -10.80
CA LEU A 136 2.45 -6.41 -10.81
C LEU A 136 3.27 -5.64 -9.78
N VAL A 137 3.73 -4.44 -10.13
CA VAL A 137 4.56 -3.59 -9.28
C VAL A 137 4.03 -2.16 -9.34
N SER A 138 3.75 -1.53 -8.19
CA SER A 138 3.43 -0.09 -8.13
C SER A 138 4.64 0.72 -7.66
N SER A 139 5.14 1.59 -8.52
CA SER A 139 6.14 2.60 -8.18
C SER A 139 5.46 3.90 -7.78
N SER A 140 5.11 4.00 -6.50
CA SER A 140 4.38 5.14 -5.95
C SER A 140 5.17 6.44 -5.97
N GLY A 141 6.49 6.35 -6.12
CA GLY A 141 7.39 7.48 -6.28
C GLY A 141 7.06 8.35 -7.49
N PHE A 142 6.60 7.72 -8.57
CA PHE A 142 6.33 8.34 -9.86
C PHE A 142 4.90 8.09 -10.37
N ASP A 143 3.97 7.70 -9.50
CA ASP A 143 2.60 7.35 -9.88
C ASP A 143 2.54 6.35 -11.05
N ALA A 144 3.39 5.32 -10.99
CA ALA A 144 3.56 4.35 -12.07
C ALA A 144 3.19 2.91 -11.64
N ILE A 145 2.71 2.13 -12.59
CA ILE A 145 2.40 0.71 -12.46
C ILE A 145 3.10 -0.05 -13.58
N PHE A 146 3.65 -1.21 -13.25
CA PHE A 146 4.31 -2.10 -14.20
C PHE A 146 3.82 -3.52 -14.02
N GLU A 147 3.61 -4.26 -15.11
CA GLU A 147 3.51 -5.72 -15.08
C GLU A 147 4.76 -6.31 -15.71
N TYR A 148 5.38 -7.28 -15.04
CA TYR A 148 6.56 -7.99 -15.52
C TYR A 148 6.24 -9.42 -15.92
N ASP A 149 6.83 -9.86 -17.02
CA ASP A 149 7.02 -11.29 -17.28
C ASP A 149 8.24 -11.79 -16.50
N LEU A 150 8.07 -12.78 -15.65
CA LEU A 150 9.12 -13.29 -14.77
C LEU A 150 10.07 -14.26 -15.48
N LEU A 151 9.74 -14.74 -16.68
CA LEU A 151 10.63 -15.62 -17.44
C LEU A 151 11.87 -14.86 -17.92
N ASP A 152 11.69 -13.62 -18.39
CA ASP A 152 12.77 -12.76 -18.90
C ASP A 152 12.94 -11.44 -18.13
N LYS A 153 12.08 -11.19 -17.12
CA LYS A 153 12.03 -9.99 -16.28
C LYS A 153 11.77 -8.72 -17.09
N SER A 154 11.13 -8.83 -18.25
CA SER A 154 10.76 -7.69 -19.08
C SER A 154 9.42 -7.10 -18.65
N PRO A 155 9.26 -5.76 -18.71
CA PRO A 155 7.95 -5.14 -18.53
C PRO A 155 7.07 -5.45 -19.74
N CYS A 156 5.89 -5.98 -19.48
CA CYS A 156 4.87 -6.27 -20.50
C CYS A 156 3.67 -5.31 -20.45
N PHE A 157 3.58 -4.51 -19.38
CA PHE A 157 2.66 -3.38 -19.26
C PHE A 157 3.33 -2.26 -18.47
N GLU A 158 3.14 -1.01 -18.89
CA GLU A 158 3.50 0.18 -18.14
C GLU A 158 2.34 1.17 -18.14
N TRP A 159 2.14 1.86 -17.02
CA TRP A 159 1.09 2.85 -16.87
C TRP A 159 1.56 3.97 -15.95
N PHE A 160 1.42 5.21 -16.39
CA PHE A 160 1.75 6.41 -15.62
C PHE A 160 0.51 7.26 -15.44
N ALA A 161 0.16 7.62 -14.20
CA ALA A 161 -1.05 8.38 -13.93
C ALA A 161 -1.14 9.68 -14.76
N TRP A 162 0.00 10.32 -15.01
CA TRP A 162 0.10 11.59 -15.74
C TRP A 162 -0.24 11.46 -17.22
N GLU A 163 -0.09 10.27 -17.79
CA GLU A 163 -0.43 9.97 -19.19
C GLU A 163 -1.89 9.58 -19.35
N HIS A 164 -2.60 9.37 -18.25
CA HIS A 164 -3.97 8.87 -18.21
C HIS A 164 -4.93 9.80 -17.46
N GLY A 165 -4.69 11.12 -17.55
CA GLY A 165 -5.60 12.16 -17.07
C GLY A 165 -5.38 12.61 -15.62
N PHE A 166 -4.36 12.09 -14.94
CA PHE A 166 -3.99 12.48 -13.58
C PHE A 166 -2.61 13.15 -13.57
N ASN A 167 -2.42 14.17 -14.41
CA ASN A 167 -1.17 14.93 -14.50
C ASN A 167 -1.12 16.14 -13.56
N LYS A 168 -2.12 16.33 -12.69
CA LYS A 168 -2.24 17.52 -11.82
C LYS A 168 -1.93 17.17 -10.38
N GLY A 169 -0.72 17.53 -9.96
CA GLY A 169 -0.31 17.60 -8.55
C GLY A 169 -0.63 18.96 -7.94
N VAL A 170 -0.07 19.21 -6.76
CA VAL A 170 -0.10 20.52 -6.09
C VAL A 170 1.32 20.91 -5.73
N ASP A 171 1.69 22.15 -6.02
CA ASP A 171 2.91 22.74 -5.52
C ASP A 171 2.73 23.07 -4.03
N PRO A 172 3.42 22.38 -3.10
CA PRO A 172 3.24 22.63 -1.68
C PRO A 172 3.76 24.00 -1.22
N GLU A 173 4.61 24.67 -2.00
CA GLU A 173 5.14 26.00 -1.66
C GLU A 173 4.16 27.10 -2.04
N LEU A 174 3.50 26.95 -3.19
CA LEU A 174 2.58 27.95 -3.75
C LEU A 174 1.11 27.65 -3.47
N GLY A 175 0.77 26.38 -3.18
CA GLY A 175 -0.62 25.91 -3.10
C GLY A 175 -1.33 25.82 -4.46
N GLU A 176 -0.59 26.02 -5.55
CA GLU A 176 -1.10 26.05 -6.92
C GLU A 176 -1.04 24.68 -7.60
N GLU A 177 -1.75 24.54 -8.72
CA GLU A 177 -1.69 23.33 -9.54
C GLU A 177 -0.29 23.12 -10.13
N LEU A 178 0.22 21.89 -10.05
CA LEU A 178 1.51 21.50 -10.61
C LEU A 178 1.30 20.42 -11.68
N TYR A 179 1.60 20.75 -12.94
CA TYR A 179 1.48 19.80 -14.04
C TYR A 179 2.70 18.87 -14.11
N LEU A 180 2.48 17.56 -14.12
CA LEU A 180 3.52 16.54 -14.16
C LEU A 180 3.60 15.93 -15.57
N THR A 181 4.82 15.76 -16.08
CA THR A 181 5.04 15.04 -17.34
C THR A 181 6.44 14.43 -17.42
N ARG A 182 6.57 13.35 -18.19
CA ARG A 182 7.85 12.79 -18.65
C ARG A 182 8.08 13.01 -20.15
N LYS A 183 7.20 13.73 -20.83
CA LYS A 183 7.26 13.99 -22.27
C LYS A 183 7.77 15.40 -22.54
N ALA A 184 8.90 15.50 -23.23
CA ALA A 184 9.53 16.78 -23.55
C ALA A 184 8.60 17.74 -24.32
N ALA A 185 7.77 17.20 -25.23
CA ALA A 185 6.81 18.01 -25.99
C ALA A 185 5.73 18.67 -25.10
N GLU A 186 5.19 17.93 -24.13
CA GLU A 186 4.22 18.47 -23.17
C GLU A 186 4.88 19.52 -22.26
N ALA A 187 6.11 19.26 -21.81
CA ALA A 187 6.85 20.22 -20.99
C ALA A 187 7.10 21.55 -21.72
N ILE A 188 7.41 21.51 -23.03
CA ILE A 188 7.52 22.71 -23.86
C ILE A 188 6.17 23.45 -23.93
N GLN A 189 5.07 22.75 -24.17
CA GLN A 189 3.74 23.35 -24.23
C GLN A 189 3.34 24.00 -22.89
N TYR A 190 3.60 23.33 -21.76
CA TYR A 190 3.34 23.89 -20.43
C TYR A 190 4.16 25.16 -20.20
N ARG A 191 5.44 25.16 -20.58
CA ARG A 191 6.32 26.33 -20.49
C ARG A 191 5.81 27.49 -21.35
N GLU A 192 5.47 27.25 -22.61
CA GLU A 192 4.95 28.27 -23.53
C GLU A 192 3.61 28.85 -23.05
N SER A 193 2.81 28.04 -22.36
CA SER A 193 1.51 28.43 -21.79
C SER A 193 1.63 29.06 -20.39
N GLY A 194 2.84 29.17 -19.83
CA GLY A 194 3.06 29.71 -18.48
C GLY A 194 2.50 28.84 -17.34
N LEU A 195 2.28 27.55 -17.57
CA LEU A 195 1.78 26.62 -16.55
C LEU A 195 2.91 26.17 -15.62
N ASN A 196 2.65 26.16 -14.31
CA ASN A 196 3.58 25.56 -13.34
C ASN A 196 3.68 24.06 -13.59
N HIS A 197 4.88 23.57 -13.90
CA HIS A 197 5.07 22.18 -14.29
C HIS A 197 6.39 21.61 -13.79
N LEU A 198 6.41 20.30 -13.64
CA LEU A 198 7.60 19.50 -13.36
C LEU A 198 7.79 18.48 -14.48
N PHE A 199 8.89 18.63 -15.21
CA PHE A 199 9.33 17.67 -16.22
C PHE A 199 10.35 16.72 -15.60
N ILE A 200 10.00 15.43 -15.53
CA ILE A 200 10.90 14.36 -15.08
C ILE A 200 11.61 13.81 -16.31
N GLN A 201 12.87 14.19 -16.48
CA GLN A 201 13.69 13.79 -17.62
C GLN A 201 14.53 12.54 -17.31
N ASP A 202 15.08 12.47 -16.10
CA ASP A 202 15.96 11.40 -15.64
C ASP A 202 15.46 10.88 -14.29
N PRO A 203 14.65 9.81 -14.23
CA PRO A 203 14.03 9.35 -12.99
C PRO A 203 15.03 8.83 -11.93
N LEU A 204 16.29 8.62 -12.31
CA LEU A 204 17.36 8.29 -11.36
C LEU A 204 17.86 9.51 -10.60
N LYS A 205 17.71 10.71 -11.17
CA LYS A 205 18.18 11.99 -10.60
C LYS A 205 17.04 12.89 -10.14
N ASP A 206 16.00 12.96 -10.95
CA ASP A 206 14.81 13.75 -10.70
C ASP A 206 13.95 13.06 -9.65
N VAL A 207 13.37 13.85 -8.74
CA VAL A 207 12.59 13.31 -7.63
C VAL A 207 11.22 13.95 -7.63
N LEU A 208 10.20 13.14 -7.36
CA LEU A 208 8.84 13.60 -7.12
C LEU A 208 8.45 13.39 -5.65
N PRO A 209 8.55 14.44 -4.81
CA PRO A 209 8.09 14.41 -3.42
C PRO A 209 6.61 14.03 -3.32
N THR A 210 6.23 13.35 -2.24
CA THR A 210 4.86 12.82 -2.06
C THR A 210 3.78 13.90 -2.16
N ALA A 211 4.02 15.10 -1.63
CA ALA A 211 3.04 16.18 -1.67
C ALA A 211 2.75 16.68 -3.11
N LYS A 212 3.74 16.56 -4.02
CA LYS A 212 3.67 16.98 -5.42
C LYS A 212 3.00 15.95 -6.34
N ARG A 213 2.80 14.71 -5.89
CA ARG A 213 2.21 13.62 -6.68
C ARG A 213 0.75 13.91 -7.02
N ALA A 214 0.30 13.41 -8.17
CA ALA A 214 -1.07 13.61 -8.62
C ALA A 214 -2.00 12.54 -8.04
N ALA A 215 -1.68 11.27 -8.27
CA ALA A 215 -2.50 10.14 -7.79
C ALA A 215 -2.00 9.60 -6.45
N PHE A 216 -0.69 9.39 -6.34
CA PHE A 216 -0.02 8.66 -5.26
C PHE A 216 -0.58 7.24 -5.08
N ILE A 217 -0.18 6.35 -5.98
CA ILE A 217 -0.67 4.96 -6.06
C ILE A 217 -0.07 4.11 -4.96
N ASN A 218 -0.86 3.70 -3.97
CA ASN A 218 -0.34 3.00 -2.78
C ASN A 218 -0.57 1.49 -2.80
N SER A 219 -1.51 1.02 -3.62
CA SER A 219 -1.74 -0.41 -3.81
C SER A 219 -2.19 -0.69 -5.22
N VAL A 220 -1.80 -1.86 -5.73
CA VAL A 220 -2.30 -2.44 -6.96
C VAL A 220 -2.62 -3.93 -6.81
N ASP A 221 -3.68 -4.42 -7.43
CA ASP A 221 -4.03 -5.84 -7.44
C ASP A 221 -4.62 -6.22 -8.80
N TYR A 222 -4.54 -7.50 -9.18
CA TYR A 222 -5.22 -7.98 -10.38
C TYR A 222 -6.72 -8.04 -10.14
N ASP A 223 -7.56 -7.60 -11.08
CA ASP A 223 -9.02 -7.76 -10.93
C ASP A 223 -9.40 -9.20 -11.32
N VAL A 224 -9.70 -10.05 -10.32
CA VAL A 224 -10.03 -11.47 -10.62
C VAL A 224 -11.37 -11.62 -11.34
N ARG A 225 -12.18 -10.56 -11.39
CA ARG A 225 -13.47 -10.51 -12.08
C ARG A 225 -13.32 -10.04 -13.53
N ASN A 226 -12.19 -9.44 -13.88
CA ASN A 226 -11.85 -9.02 -15.24
C ASN A 226 -10.35 -9.14 -15.48
N GLN A 227 -9.94 -10.20 -16.19
CA GLN A 227 -8.52 -10.51 -16.44
C GLN A 227 -7.78 -9.42 -17.22
N ASP A 228 -8.49 -8.55 -17.93
CA ASP A 228 -7.93 -7.41 -18.66
C ASP A 228 -7.92 -6.14 -17.80
N SER A 229 -7.91 -6.27 -16.47
CA SER A 229 -7.96 -5.14 -15.56
C SER A 229 -7.16 -5.36 -14.28
N ILE A 230 -6.70 -4.24 -13.73
CA ILE A 230 -6.12 -4.15 -12.39
C ILE A 230 -6.91 -3.17 -11.54
N ILE A 231 -6.76 -3.26 -10.23
CA ILE A 231 -7.34 -2.36 -9.23
C ILE A 231 -6.19 -1.54 -8.67
N ALA A 232 -6.37 -0.23 -8.49
CA ALA A 232 -5.36 0.65 -7.91
C ALA A 232 -5.97 1.69 -6.98
N THR A 233 -5.31 1.99 -5.86
CA THR A 233 -5.69 3.12 -4.99
C THR A 233 -5.08 4.41 -5.50
N PHE A 234 -5.85 5.50 -5.39
CA PHE A 234 -5.44 6.86 -5.76
C PHE A 234 -5.54 7.70 -4.49
N PHE A 235 -4.47 7.70 -3.69
CA PHE A 235 -4.46 8.24 -2.34
C PHE A 235 -4.89 9.71 -2.28
N HIS A 236 -4.38 10.56 -3.18
CA HIS A 236 -4.70 11.99 -3.18
C HIS A 236 -6.07 12.31 -3.78
N LEU A 237 -6.65 11.38 -4.54
CA LEU A 237 -7.98 11.53 -5.14
C LEU A 237 -9.09 10.91 -4.29
N GLY A 238 -8.75 10.13 -3.26
CA GLY A 238 -9.74 9.51 -2.41
C GLY A 238 -10.56 8.44 -3.11
N ALA A 239 -9.94 7.65 -4.00
CA ALA A 239 -10.64 6.61 -4.75
C ALA A 239 -9.82 5.33 -4.91
N ALA A 240 -10.51 4.22 -5.14
CA ALA A 240 -9.96 3.04 -5.79
C ALA A 240 -10.55 2.95 -7.20
N ASN A 241 -9.68 2.71 -8.19
CA ASN A 241 -10.05 2.63 -9.60
C ASN A 241 -9.72 1.25 -10.16
N ARG A 242 -10.53 0.82 -11.13
CA ARG A 242 -10.20 -0.24 -12.07
C ARG A 242 -9.47 0.39 -13.24
N ILE A 243 -8.35 -0.17 -13.66
CA ILE A 243 -7.63 0.25 -14.85
C ILE A 243 -7.71 -0.89 -15.86
N GLU A 244 -8.29 -0.62 -17.02
CA GLU A 244 -8.27 -1.57 -18.15
C GLU A 244 -6.85 -1.64 -18.72
N ILE A 245 -6.24 -2.83 -18.72
CA ILE A 245 -4.87 -3.03 -19.22
C ILE A 245 -4.74 -2.64 -20.70
N PRO A 246 -5.66 -3.01 -21.62
CA PRO A 246 -5.48 -2.71 -23.05
C PRO A 246 -5.53 -1.21 -23.38
N THR A 247 -6.26 -0.42 -22.60
CA THR A 247 -6.54 1.00 -22.88
C THR A 247 -5.84 1.95 -21.91
N GLY A 248 -5.40 1.43 -20.75
CA GLY A 248 -4.95 2.22 -19.61
C GLY A 248 -6.07 3.06 -18.99
N LYS A 249 -7.34 2.85 -19.34
CA LYS A 249 -8.45 3.70 -18.90
C LYS A 249 -8.82 3.41 -17.44
N PRO A 250 -8.74 4.41 -16.54
CA PRO A 250 -9.21 4.29 -15.17
C PRO A 250 -10.74 4.46 -15.10
N THR A 251 -11.39 3.67 -14.25
CA THR A 251 -12.81 3.83 -13.88
C THR A 251 -12.95 3.68 -12.37
N PRO A 252 -13.59 4.64 -11.65
CA PRO A 252 -13.78 4.52 -10.22
C PRO A 252 -14.59 3.27 -9.86
N ILE A 253 -14.15 2.59 -8.79
CA ILE A 253 -14.87 1.47 -8.18
C ILE A 253 -15.49 1.91 -6.86
N ILE A 254 -14.71 2.60 -6.03
CA ILE A 254 -15.15 3.21 -4.77
C ILE A 254 -14.55 4.61 -4.70
N GLU A 255 -15.39 5.60 -4.45
CA GLU A 255 -15.02 7.02 -4.34
C GLU A 255 -15.24 7.54 -2.90
N ASP A 256 -15.01 8.83 -2.65
CA ASP A 256 -15.23 9.45 -1.33
C ASP A 256 -14.48 8.75 -0.18
N LEU A 257 -13.28 8.25 -0.45
CA LEU A 257 -12.38 7.64 0.52
C LEU A 257 -11.41 8.67 1.08
N GLN A 258 -11.03 8.54 2.34
CA GLN A 258 -9.99 9.37 2.92
C GLN A 258 -8.65 8.67 2.79
N LYS A 259 -7.85 9.10 1.80
CA LYS A 259 -6.45 8.69 1.64
C LYS A 259 -6.28 7.17 1.50
N PRO A 260 -6.97 6.50 0.56
CA PRO A 260 -6.95 5.05 0.47
C PRO A 260 -5.55 4.51 0.21
N HIS A 261 -5.23 3.40 0.87
CA HIS A 261 -3.88 2.84 0.84
C HIS A 261 -3.84 1.36 0.41
N GLY A 262 -4.88 0.58 0.73
CA GLY A 262 -5.04 -0.79 0.26
C GLY A 262 -6.31 -0.96 -0.54
N ALA A 263 -6.26 -1.72 -1.62
CA ALA A 263 -7.42 -2.20 -2.38
C ALA A 263 -7.15 -3.59 -2.92
N CYS A 264 -8.13 -4.48 -2.81
CA CYS A 264 -8.08 -5.83 -3.36
C CYS A 264 -9.48 -6.34 -3.67
N ASN A 265 -9.54 -7.51 -4.30
CA ASN A 265 -10.79 -8.24 -4.51
C ASN A 265 -11.31 -8.80 -3.18
N TYR A 266 -12.63 -8.77 -2.98
CA TYR A 266 -13.27 -9.35 -1.80
C TYR A 266 -14.63 -9.95 -2.16
N LYS A 267 -14.78 -11.27 -1.99
CA LYS A 267 -15.98 -12.02 -2.41
C LYS A 267 -16.35 -11.62 -3.86
N ASP A 268 -17.57 -11.16 -4.09
CA ASP A 268 -18.06 -10.73 -5.41
C ASP A 268 -17.77 -9.27 -5.75
N GLY A 269 -17.01 -8.55 -4.92
CA GLY A 269 -16.65 -7.16 -5.12
C GLY A 269 -15.27 -6.81 -4.59
N TYR A 270 -15.19 -5.77 -3.77
CA TYR A 270 -13.92 -5.11 -3.43
C TYR A 270 -13.81 -4.78 -1.95
N MET A 271 -12.58 -4.78 -1.46
CA MET A 271 -12.22 -4.28 -0.14
C MET A 271 -11.18 -3.17 -0.31
N VAL A 272 -11.43 -2.01 0.28
CA VAL A 272 -10.56 -0.84 0.19
C VAL A 272 -10.40 -0.21 1.56
N THR A 273 -9.18 0.15 1.96
CA THR A 273 -8.99 0.92 3.19
C THR A 273 -9.28 2.40 2.94
N SER A 274 -10.07 3.02 3.80
CA SER A 274 -10.19 4.48 3.90
C SER A 274 -9.27 4.92 5.05
N THR A 275 -7.97 4.94 4.77
CA THR A 275 -6.88 5.04 5.77
C THR A 275 -7.09 6.17 6.77
N GLY A 276 -7.32 7.38 6.26
CA GLY A 276 -7.51 8.58 7.09
C GLY A 276 -8.87 8.62 7.79
N ALA A 277 -9.84 7.84 7.30
CA ALA A 277 -11.13 7.69 7.97
C ALA A 277 -11.09 6.60 9.05
N GLY A 278 -10.07 5.73 9.06
CA GLY A 278 -9.98 4.64 10.03
C GLY A 278 -10.95 3.52 9.76
N SER A 279 -11.15 3.17 8.49
CA SER A 279 -12.17 2.19 8.12
C SER A 279 -11.75 1.29 6.96
N VAL A 280 -12.44 0.17 6.84
CA VAL A 280 -12.39 -0.74 5.70
C VAL A 280 -13.74 -0.66 5.00
N VAL A 281 -13.75 -0.29 3.72
CA VAL A 281 -14.95 -0.22 2.89
C VAL A 281 -15.05 -1.48 2.06
N LEU A 282 -16.18 -2.18 2.17
CA LEU A 282 -16.54 -3.29 1.31
C LEU A 282 -17.59 -2.83 0.31
N SER A 283 -17.39 -3.21 -0.95
CA SER A 283 -18.33 -2.93 -2.03
C SER A 283 -18.69 -4.22 -2.74
N ASP A 284 -19.95 -4.36 -3.13
CA ASP A 284 -20.42 -5.33 -4.10
C ASP A 284 -21.27 -4.63 -5.18
N ALA A 285 -21.94 -5.40 -6.05
CA ALA A 285 -22.74 -4.84 -7.13
C ALA A 285 -23.96 -4.02 -6.65
N ALA A 286 -24.39 -4.18 -5.39
CA ALA A 286 -25.62 -3.62 -4.85
C ALA A 286 -25.39 -2.61 -3.72
N SER A 287 -24.26 -2.67 -3.02
CA SER A 287 -24.05 -1.93 -1.78
C SER A 287 -22.59 -1.58 -1.49
N GLU A 288 -22.42 -0.54 -0.68
CA GLU A 288 -21.16 -0.18 -0.03
C GLU A 288 -21.37 -0.12 1.48
N VAL A 289 -20.52 -0.80 2.23
CA VAL A 289 -20.55 -0.83 3.69
C VAL A 289 -19.17 -0.44 4.23
N GLU A 290 -19.14 0.58 5.07
CA GLU A 290 -17.95 1.03 5.78
C GLU A 290 -17.90 0.39 7.18
N TYR A 291 -16.84 -0.36 7.45
CA TYR A 291 -16.54 -0.88 8.78
C TYR A 291 -15.56 0.08 9.46
N SER A 292 -16.09 0.89 10.37
CA SER A 292 -15.33 1.88 11.12
C SER A 292 -14.59 1.22 12.29
N LEU A 293 -13.28 1.46 12.36
CA LEU A 293 -12.42 1.05 13.48
C LEU A 293 -12.24 2.18 14.50
N ARG A 294 -12.99 3.28 14.34
CA ARG A 294 -13.01 4.39 15.29
C ARG A 294 -13.57 3.94 16.63
N GLY A 295 -13.18 4.64 17.69
CA GLY A 295 -13.65 4.36 19.05
C GLY A 295 -13.10 3.07 19.68
N LEU A 296 -12.32 2.27 18.95
CA LEU A 296 -11.59 1.14 19.53
C LEU A 296 -10.54 1.63 20.55
N PRO A 297 -10.23 0.84 21.60
CA PRO A 297 -9.30 1.24 22.66
C PRO A 297 -7.82 1.15 22.24
N CYS A 298 -6.92 1.60 23.11
CA CYS A 298 -5.45 1.45 22.99
C CYS A 298 -4.78 2.32 21.91
N LYS A 299 -5.40 3.44 21.50
CA LYS A 299 -4.68 4.45 20.72
C LYS A 299 -3.89 5.37 21.66
N PRO A 300 -2.65 5.79 21.30
CA PRO A 300 -1.92 6.82 22.05
C PRO A 300 -2.68 8.15 22.08
N ASP A 301 -2.60 8.86 23.20
CA ASP A 301 -3.37 10.08 23.43
C ASP A 301 -3.11 11.16 22.38
N GLU A 302 -1.86 11.31 21.94
CA GLU A 302 -1.45 12.28 20.93
C GLU A 302 -1.99 11.98 19.52
N LEU A 303 -2.60 10.80 19.32
CA LEU A 303 -3.23 10.35 18.08
C LEU A 303 -4.72 10.06 18.23
N ASN A 304 -5.35 10.30 19.38
CA ASN A 304 -6.74 9.91 19.65
C ASN A 304 -7.72 10.34 18.55
N ASP A 305 -7.60 11.60 18.09
CA ASP A 305 -8.47 12.18 17.05
C ASP A 305 -8.03 11.86 15.62
N ARG A 306 -7.09 10.93 15.43
CA ARG A 306 -6.50 10.63 14.12
C ARG A 306 -6.57 9.14 13.82
N GLU A 307 -6.98 8.84 12.61
CA GLU A 307 -7.05 7.47 12.12
C GLU A 307 -5.98 7.20 11.07
N TRP A 308 -5.50 5.95 11.05
CA TRP A 308 -4.57 5.47 10.03
C TRP A 308 -4.62 3.95 9.87
N VAL A 309 -5.66 3.47 9.18
CA VAL A 309 -5.78 2.04 8.80
C VAL A 309 -4.98 1.80 7.52
N GLN A 310 -3.76 1.30 7.71
CA GLN A 310 -2.70 1.26 6.71
C GLN A 310 -2.97 0.28 5.57
N ASN A 311 -3.40 -0.94 5.88
CA ASN A 311 -3.87 -1.92 4.90
C ASN A 311 -4.82 -2.92 5.58
N ALA A 312 -5.55 -3.72 4.80
CA ALA A 312 -6.36 -4.83 5.28
C ALA A 312 -6.22 -6.05 4.37
N ILE A 313 -6.14 -7.23 4.98
CA ILE A 313 -6.07 -8.52 4.27
C ILE A 313 -7.13 -9.48 4.78
N THR A 314 -7.38 -10.55 4.04
CA THR A 314 -8.32 -11.60 4.42
C THR A 314 -7.60 -12.88 4.86
N PHE A 315 -8.21 -13.60 5.80
CA PHE A 315 -7.82 -14.95 6.17
C PHE A 315 -9.07 -15.81 6.39
N GLY A 316 -9.44 -16.63 5.41
CA GLY A 316 -10.75 -17.26 5.42
C GLY A 316 -11.87 -16.21 5.43
N ASN A 317 -12.74 -16.24 6.45
CA ASN A 317 -13.87 -15.31 6.58
C ASN A 317 -13.55 -14.05 7.40
N ILE A 318 -12.35 -13.95 7.97
CA ILE A 318 -11.97 -12.81 8.80
C ILE A 318 -11.20 -11.76 7.98
N ILE A 319 -11.29 -10.52 8.42
CA ILE A 319 -10.49 -9.40 7.93
C ILE A 319 -9.50 -9.02 9.02
N LEU A 320 -8.24 -8.83 8.63
CA LEU A 320 -7.17 -8.34 9.49
C LEU A 320 -6.71 -6.99 8.95
N ALA A 321 -6.99 -5.93 9.70
CA ALA A 321 -6.60 -4.56 9.40
C ALA A 321 -5.36 -4.14 10.21
N ILE A 322 -4.42 -3.46 9.55
CA ILE A 322 -3.23 -2.88 10.18
C ILE A 322 -3.58 -1.46 10.62
N ASP A 323 -3.88 -1.27 11.91
CA ASP A 323 -4.13 0.07 12.48
C ASP A 323 -2.81 0.65 13.00
N SER A 324 -2.17 1.49 12.18
CA SER A 324 -0.82 2.01 12.47
C SER A 324 -0.79 3.01 13.62
N ASN A 325 -1.85 3.80 13.79
CA ASN A 325 -1.91 4.75 14.91
C ASN A 325 -2.11 4.01 16.23
N ARG A 326 -2.81 2.87 16.21
CA ARG A 326 -2.99 1.99 17.37
C ARG A 326 -1.83 1.02 17.61
N THR A 327 -0.92 0.86 16.65
CA THR A 327 0.15 -0.16 16.68
C THR A 327 -0.41 -1.56 16.96
N ALA A 328 -1.51 -1.89 16.27
CA ALA A 328 -2.21 -3.15 16.48
C ALA A 328 -2.83 -3.68 15.18
N PHE A 329 -3.00 -4.99 15.13
CA PHE A 329 -3.92 -5.63 14.19
C PHE A 329 -5.32 -5.59 14.78
N VAL A 330 -6.29 -5.12 14.00
CA VAL A 330 -7.71 -5.26 14.32
C VAL A 330 -8.25 -6.39 13.46
N ILE A 331 -8.65 -7.48 14.10
CA ILE A 331 -9.12 -8.70 13.44
C ILE A 331 -10.61 -8.81 13.67
N PHE A 332 -11.42 -9.01 12.63
CA PHE A 332 -12.88 -9.09 12.80
C PHE A 332 -13.54 -10.06 11.83
N ASP A 333 -14.65 -10.64 12.30
CA ASP A 333 -15.57 -11.47 11.53
C ASP A 333 -16.91 -10.72 11.44
N ILE A 334 -17.25 -10.30 10.22
CA ILE A 334 -18.44 -9.49 9.95
C ILE A 334 -19.72 -10.26 10.25
N GLU A 335 -19.78 -11.52 9.83
CA GLU A 335 -20.99 -12.35 9.94
C GLU A 335 -21.29 -12.68 11.40
N LYS A 336 -20.24 -12.94 12.20
CA LYS A 336 -20.39 -13.21 13.63
C LYS A 336 -20.44 -11.96 14.49
N ARG A 337 -20.17 -10.77 13.94
CA ARG A 337 -20.06 -9.50 14.67
C ARG A 337 -19.13 -9.58 15.88
N ILE A 338 -17.93 -10.11 15.65
CA ILE A 338 -16.89 -10.25 16.66
C ILE A 338 -15.57 -9.68 16.18
N TYR A 339 -14.75 -9.22 17.12
CA TYR A 339 -13.44 -8.65 16.82
C TYR A 339 -12.39 -8.96 17.91
N ASP A 340 -11.13 -8.76 17.57
CA ASP A 340 -10.03 -8.66 18.52
C ASP A 340 -9.03 -7.57 18.11
N ILE A 341 -8.18 -7.18 19.05
CA ILE A 341 -7.07 -6.25 18.88
C ILE A 341 -5.80 -6.93 19.40
N VAL A 342 -4.85 -7.16 18.49
CA VAL A 342 -3.55 -7.76 18.80
C VAL A 342 -2.46 -6.70 18.63
N PRO A 343 -1.89 -6.16 19.72
CA PRO A 343 -0.83 -5.18 19.63
C PRO A 343 0.44 -5.80 19.02
N TYR A 344 1.20 -4.99 18.29
CA TYR A 344 2.53 -5.34 17.80
C TYR A 344 3.55 -4.31 18.29
N ASN A 345 4.83 -4.56 18.01
CA ASN A 345 5.93 -3.71 18.45
C ASN A 345 5.71 -2.23 18.08
N THR A 346 5.75 -1.34 19.09
CA THR A 346 5.45 0.09 18.93
C THR A 346 6.46 0.87 18.10
N GLU A 347 7.61 0.28 17.78
CA GLU A 347 8.62 0.88 16.91
C GLU A 347 8.42 0.49 15.43
N TRP A 348 7.51 -0.43 15.13
CA TRP A 348 7.31 -0.92 13.78
C TRP A 348 6.29 -0.08 13.02
N ALA A 349 6.75 0.57 11.96
CA ALA A 349 5.88 1.11 10.93
C ALA A 349 5.51 -0.02 9.95
N VAL A 350 4.61 -0.91 10.38
CA VAL A 350 4.06 -1.98 9.53
C VAL A 350 3.38 -1.35 8.32
N GLN A 351 3.69 -1.83 7.13
CA GLN A 351 3.18 -1.28 5.88
C GLN A 351 2.19 -2.24 5.20
N ASP A 352 2.57 -3.52 5.08
CA ASP A 352 1.78 -4.54 4.41
C ASP A 352 1.99 -5.91 5.06
N ALA A 353 1.10 -6.86 4.73
CA ALA A 353 1.12 -8.20 5.28
C ALA A 353 0.64 -9.24 4.26
N VAL A 354 1.19 -10.45 4.34
CA VAL A 354 0.68 -11.61 3.61
C VAL A 354 0.57 -12.80 4.57
N VAL A 355 -0.49 -13.59 4.40
CA VAL A 355 -0.66 -14.86 5.15
C VAL A 355 0.28 -15.90 4.57
N GLY A 356 1.08 -16.52 5.44
CA GLY A 356 1.92 -17.65 5.08
C GLY A 356 3.22 -17.70 5.84
N SER A 357 4.10 -18.59 5.38
CA SER A 357 5.40 -18.85 5.96
C SER A 357 6.43 -19.04 4.86
N VAL A 358 7.67 -18.65 5.15
CA VAL A 358 8.84 -18.91 4.30
C VAL A 358 9.55 -20.20 4.69
N SER A 359 10.18 -20.86 3.72
CA SER A 359 11.05 -22.01 3.94
C SER A 359 12.40 -21.61 4.57
N ALA A 360 13.18 -22.59 5.02
CA ALA A 360 14.55 -22.33 5.51
C ALA A 360 15.46 -21.74 4.42
N ASN A 361 15.32 -22.18 3.18
CA ASN A 361 16.12 -21.67 2.06
C ASN A 361 15.74 -20.22 1.72
N GLN A 362 14.44 -19.90 1.75
CA GLN A 362 13.99 -18.53 1.56
C GLN A 362 14.49 -17.61 2.68
N ILE A 363 14.61 -18.11 3.92
CA ILE A 363 15.21 -17.36 5.03
C ILE A 363 16.69 -17.08 4.76
N GLU A 364 17.46 -18.03 4.22
CA GLU A 364 18.85 -17.76 3.82
C GLU A 364 18.92 -16.73 2.69
N GLY A 365 18.06 -16.84 1.67
CA GLY A 365 17.98 -15.84 0.59
C GLY A 365 17.60 -14.43 1.09
N LEU A 366 16.77 -14.33 2.13
CA LEU A 366 16.45 -13.06 2.78
C LEU A 366 17.66 -12.46 3.52
N LYS A 367 18.51 -13.29 4.11
CA LYS A 367 19.76 -12.85 4.74
C LYS A 367 20.76 -12.34 3.70
N GLU A 368 20.82 -12.97 2.52
CA GLU A 368 21.71 -12.56 1.42
C GLU A 368 21.42 -11.15 0.91
N ILE A 369 20.16 -10.74 0.91
CA ILE A 369 19.74 -9.39 0.45
C ILE A 369 19.68 -8.35 1.56
N SER A 370 19.93 -8.76 2.82
CA SER A 370 19.84 -7.86 3.95
C SER A 370 20.97 -6.83 3.91
N GLU A 371 20.64 -5.59 4.25
CA GLU A 371 21.60 -4.48 4.38
C GLU A 371 22.24 -4.36 5.77
#